data_AF-A0A1Q7YAA5-F1
#
_entry.id   AF-A0A1Q7YAA5-F1
#
_cell.length_a   1.000
_cell.length_b   1.000
_cell.length_c   1.000
_cell.angle_alpha   90.00
_cell.angle_beta   90.00
_cell.angle_gamma   90.00
#
_symmetry.space_group_name_H-M   'P 1'
#
loop_
_entity.id
_entity.type
_entity.pdbx_description
1 polymer ?
#
loop_
_entity_poly.entity_id
_entity_poly.type
_entity_poly.pdbx_seq_one_letter_code
_entity_poly.pdbx_strand_id
1 'polypeptide(L)'
;MVVIAAAPDSWEHTAKDVLFNSGVLLLRPSTKEFNLLRKAISTPGMHQPEEGDQAFLNRFYEYRYFGLPHAYNLNLVLYRFFPLIWEFLWPRAKIVHFTVRKPAPPAEWCVGSCPEKVVLEWYAEVFREMLEKYGYQILPLRLH
;
A
#
# COMPACT_ATOMS: atom_id res chain seq x y z
N MET A 1 -23.48 6.38 -9.10
CA MET A 1 -22.11 6.08 -9.58
C MET A 1 -21.24 6.04 -8.33
N VAL A 2 -20.45 4.99 -8.12
CA VAL A 2 -19.64 4.89 -6.88
C VAL A 2 -18.44 5.84 -6.97
N VAL A 3 -18.18 6.53 -5.88
CA VAL A 3 -16.96 7.32 -5.64
C VAL A 3 -16.16 6.56 -4.58
N ILE A 4 -14.86 6.44 -4.78
CA ILE A 4 -13.93 5.86 -3.81
C ILE A 4 -13.14 6.97 -3.13
N ALA A 5 -12.57 6.68 -1.96
CA ALA A 5 -11.52 7.53 -1.39
C ALA A 5 -10.24 6.72 -1.17
N ALA A 6 -9.11 7.33 -1.54
CA ALA A 6 -7.79 6.71 -1.47
C ALA A 6 -6.73 7.79 -1.26
N ALA A 7 -5.61 7.44 -0.64
CA ALA A 7 -4.51 8.38 -0.47
C ALA A 7 -3.63 8.43 -1.74
N PRO A 8 -3.01 9.59 -2.05
CA PRO A 8 -2.09 9.73 -3.18
C PRO A 8 -0.90 8.78 -3.05
N ASP A 9 -0.38 8.32 -4.18
CA ASP A 9 0.80 7.46 -4.21
C ASP A 9 2.10 8.25 -4.10
N SER A 10 3.19 7.52 -3.87
CA SER A 10 4.55 8.05 -3.80
C SER A 10 5.51 7.14 -4.57
N TRP A 11 6.39 7.76 -5.35
CA TRP A 11 7.43 7.10 -6.15
C TRP A 11 8.80 7.70 -5.81
N GLU A 12 9.89 7.05 -6.21
CA GLU A 12 11.27 7.50 -5.98
C GLU A 12 11.51 8.98 -6.32
N HIS A 13 10.91 9.46 -7.40
CA HIS A 13 11.09 10.83 -7.91
C HIS A 13 9.94 11.78 -7.53
N THR A 14 8.87 11.29 -6.89
CA THR A 14 7.66 12.06 -6.60
C THR A 14 7.06 11.66 -5.26
N ALA A 15 7.12 12.56 -4.26
CA ALA A 15 6.56 12.31 -2.94
C ALA A 15 5.03 12.22 -2.92
N LYS A 16 4.35 12.98 -3.80
CA LYS A 16 2.88 12.98 -3.92
C LYS A 16 2.48 12.97 -5.38
N ASP A 17 2.03 11.82 -5.86
CA ASP A 17 1.48 11.65 -7.20
C ASP A 17 0.05 12.23 -7.29
N VAL A 18 -0.38 12.54 -8.51
CA VAL A 18 -1.78 12.86 -8.84
C VAL A 18 -2.67 11.60 -8.83
N LEU A 19 -2.07 10.43 -9.02
CA LEU A 19 -2.70 9.12 -8.91
C LEU A 19 -2.71 8.62 -7.47
N PHE A 20 -3.67 7.77 -7.15
CA PHE A 20 -3.81 7.20 -5.80
C PHE A 20 -3.14 5.84 -5.66
N ASN A 21 -2.74 5.52 -4.42
CA ASN A 21 -2.27 4.20 -4.04
C ASN A 21 -3.46 3.30 -3.67
N SER A 22 -3.53 2.09 -4.25
CA SER A 22 -4.68 1.18 -4.05
C SER A 22 -4.61 0.34 -2.77
N GLY A 23 -3.55 0.46 -1.97
CA GLY A 23 -3.37 -0.31 -0.74
C GLY A 23 -4.39 -0.03 0.36
N VAL A 24 -5.00 1.17 0.35
CA VAL A 24 -6.09 1.54 1.26
C VAL A 24 -7.18 2.24 0.48
N LEU A 25 -8.35 1.61 0.43
CA LEU A 25 -9.54 2.13 -0.25
C LEU A 25 -10.70 2.22 0.73
N LEU A 26 -11.35 3.38 0.78
CA LEU A 26 -12.69 3.51 1.34
C LEU A 26 -13.70 3.43 0.20
N LEU A 27 -14.55 2.41 0.24
CA LEU A 27 -15.58 2.17 -0.76
C LEU A 27 -16.88 1.69 -0.13
N ARG A 28 -17.99 1.91 -0.83
CA ARG A 28 -19.27 1.29 -0.53
C ARG A 28 -19.44 0.07 -1.44
N PRO A 29 -19.52 -1.16 -0.90
CA PRO A 29 -19.73 -2.35 -1.71
C PRO A 29 -20.99 -2.24 -2.58
N SER A 30 -20.89 -2.67 -3.84
CA SER A 30 -22.00 -2.65 -4.78
C SER A 30 -21.82 -3.73 -5.84
N THR A 31 -22.80 -4.63 -5.95
CA THR A 31 -22.83 -5.65 -7.02
C THR A 31 -22.83 -5.01 -8.40
N LYS A 32 -23.49 -3.86 -8.56
CA LYS A 32 -23.49 -3.11 -9.82
C LYS A 32 -22.09 -2.62 -10.17
N GLU A 33 -21.39 -1.99 -9.22
CA GLU A 33 -20.03 -1.48 -9.46
C GLU A 33 -19.03 -2.62 -9.71
N PHE A 34 -19.12 -3.71 -8.94
CA PHE A 34 -18.31 -4.90 -9.15
C PHE A 34 -18.46 -5.47 -10.56
N ASN A 35 -19.69 -5.58 -11.06
CA ASN A 35 -19.95 -6.04 -12.42
C ASN A 35 -19.39 -5.10 -13.49
N LEU A 36 -19.33 -3.78 -13.21
CA LEU A 36 -18.70 -2.82 -14.12
C LEU A 36 -17.18 -2.98 -14.11
N LEU A 37 -16.55 -3.10 -12.95
CA LEU A 37 -15.11 -3.39 -12.82
C LEU A 37 -14.73 -4.67 -13.58
N ARG A 38 -15.49 -5.75 -13.38
CA ARG A 38 -15.28 -7.04 -14.06
C ARG A 38 -15.39 -6.95 -15.58
N LYS A 39 -16.29 -6.12 -16.11
CA LYS A 39 -16.38 -5.89 -17.56
C LYS A 39 -15.23 -5.02 -18.07
N ALA A 40 -14.88 -3.99 -17.30
CA ALA A 40 -13.84 -3.04 -17.69
C ALA A 40 -12.45 -3.69 -17.73
N ILE A 41 -12.12 -4.60 -16.80
CA ILE A 41 -10.80 -5.25 -16.79
C ILE A 41 -10.54 -6.09 -18.05
N SER A 42 -11.60 -6.59 -18.71
CA SER A 42 -11.50 -7.32 -19.98
C SER A 42 -11.54 -6.43 -21.23
N THR A 43 -11.63 -5.11 -21.06
CA THR A 43 -11.68 -4.17 -22.17
C THR A 43 -10.25 -3.85 -22.64
N PRO A 44 -9.95 -3.96 -23.95
CA PRO A 44 -8.64 -3.61 -24.48
C PRO A 44 -8.22 -2.19 -24.08
N GLY A 45 -7.00 -2.05 -23.58
CA GLY A 45 -6.44 -0.75 -23.16
C GLY A 45 -6.79 -0.31 -21.72
N MET A 46 -7.67 -1.01 -20.99
CA MET A 46 -7.95 -0.70 -19.58
C MET A 46 -6.85 -1.18 -18.62
N HIS A 47 -6.12 -2.22 -19.00
CA HIS A 47 -5.09 -2.85 -18.18
C HIS A 47 -4.06 -3.56 -19.07
N GLN A 48 -2.80 -3.52 -18.67
CA GLN A 48 -1.71 -4.29 -19.28
C GLN A 48 -1.34 -5.49 -18.38
N PRO A 49 -0.86 -6.62 -18.93
CA PRO A 49 -0.55 -7.82 -18.15
C PRO A 49 0.44 -7.62 -16.99
N GLU A 50 1.34 -6.64 -17.11
CA GLU A 50 2.40 -6.35 -16.14
C GLU A 50 1.95 -5.37 -15.05
N GLU A 51 0.78 -4.77 -15.21
CA GLU A 51 0.25 -3.81 -14.25
C GLU A 51 -0.42 -4.52 -13.07
N GLY A 52 -0.40 -3.87 -11.91
CA GLY A 52 -1.20 -4.27 -10.76
C GLY A 52 -2.61 -3.68 -10.79
N ASP A 53 -3.37 -3.96 -9.73
CA ASP A 53 -4.70 -3.41 -9.52
C ASP A 53 -4.71 -1.87 -9.48
N GLN A 54 -3.66 -1.24 -8.95
CA GLN A 54 -3.58 0.21 -8.82
C GLN A 54 -3.74 0.95 -10.15
N ALA A 55 -3.05 0.50 -11.21
CA ALA A 55 -3.10 1.16 -12.51
C ALA A 55 -4.50 1.05 -13.12
N PHE A 56 -5.09 -0.14 -13.07
CA PHE A 56 -6.47 -0.37 -13.53
C PHE A 56 -7.47 0.49 -12.76
N LEU A 57 -7.36 0.54 -11.42
CA LEU A 57 -8.29 1.29 -10.57
C LEU A 57 -8.16 2.80 -10.78
N ASN A 58 -6.95 3.33 -10.99
CA ASN A 58 -6.74 4.74 -11.33
C ASN A 58 -7.42 5.10 -12.65
N ARG A 59 -7.33 4.24 -13.68
CA ARG A 59 -8.06 4.45 -14.95
C ARG A 59 -9.58 4.36 -14.78
N PHE A 60 -10.06 3.37 -14.04
CA PHE A 60 -11.50 3.15 -13.87
C PHE A 60 -12.20 4.23 -13.00
N TYR A 61 -11.46 4.82 -12.07
CA TYR A 61 -11.94 5.84 -11.13
C TYR A 61 -11.32 7.24 -11.34
N GLU A 62 -10.69 7.51 -12.49
CA GLU A 62 -9.91 8.73 -12.77
C GLU A 62 -10.60 10.04 -12.31
N TYR A 63 -11.92 10.14 -12.60
CA TYR A 63 -12.75 11.30 -12.24
C TYR A 63 -13.71 11.04 -11.06
N ARG A 64 -13.51 9.94 -10.34
CA ARG A 64 -14.44 9.40 -9.33
C ARG A 64 -13.72 8.96 -8.06
N TYR A 65 -12.64 9.66 -7.72
CA TYR A 65 -11.91 9.45 -6.48
C TYR A 65 -11.90 10.72 -5.62
N PHE A 66 -11.84 10.53 -4.31
CA PHE A 66 -11.61 11.58 -3.32
C PHE A 66 -10.27 11.32 -2.62
N GLY A 67 -9.42 12.35 -2.55
CA GLY A 67 -8.09 12.23 -1.96
C GLY A 67 -8.13 12.15 -0.43
N LEU A 68 -7.66 11.03 0.13
CA LEU A 68 -7.38 10.92 1.56
C LEU A 68 -6.01 11.53 1.89
N PRO A 69 -5.80 12.02 3.13
CA PRO A 69 -4.46 12.37 3.60
C PRO A 69 -3.50 11.16 3.55
N HIS A 70 -2.21 11.38 3.22
CA HIS A 70 -1.16 10.35 3.27
C HIS A 70 -1.08 9.62 4.62
N ALA A 71 -1.53 10.24 5.71
CA ALA A 71 -1.60 9.60 7.03
C ALA A 71 -2.38 8.27 7.04
N TYR A 72 -3.33 8.08 6.12
CA TYR A 72 -4.12 6.85 6.00
C TYR A 72 -3.52 5.81 5.05
N ASN A 73 -2.39 6.11 4.39
CA ASN A 73 -1.66 5.17 3.55
C ASN A 73 -0.20 5.66 3.42
N LEU A 74 0.53 5.68 4.53
CA LEU A 74 1.88 6.22 4.57
C LEU A 74 2.85 5.22 3.91
N ASN A 75 3.20 5.50 2.66
CA ASN A 75 3.97 4.62 1.80
C ASN A 75 5.47 4.61 2.19
N LEU A 76 6.06 3.42 2.34
CA LEU A 76 7.48 3.23 2.72
C LEU A 76 8.48 3.86 1.72
N VAL A 77 8.04 4.12 0.48
CA VAL A 77 8.81 4.92 -0.50
C VAL A 77 9.20 6.28 0.08
N LEU A 78 8.32 6.93 0.86
CA LEU A 78 8.62 8.21 1.50
C LEU A 78 9.73 8.10 2.53
N TYR A 79 9.77 7.02 3.31
CA TYR A 79 10.87 6.79 4.23
C TYR A 79 12.20 6.69 3.49
N ARG A 80 12.23 5.94 2.38
CA ARG A 80 13.46 5.67 1.62
C ARG A 80 13.99 6.89 0.88
N PHE A 81 13.12 7.63 0.19
CA PHE A 81 13.53 8.68 -0.74
C PHE A 81 13.21 10.11 -0.27
N PHE A 82 12.30 10.26 0.70
CA PHE A 82 11.84 11.56 1.21
C PHE A 82 11.80 11.60 2.75
N PRO A 83 12.91 11.31 3.46
CA PRO A 83 12.90 11.12 4.90
C PRO A 83 12.38 12.33 5.67
N LEU A 84 12.61 13.56 5.20
CA LEU A 84 12.05 14.77 5.84
C LEU A 84 10.51 14.84 5.78
N ILE A 85 9.92 14.37 4.68
CA ILE A 85 8.46 14.29 4.54
C ILE A 85 7.92 13.17 5.42
N TRP A 86 8.61 12.03 5.48
CA TRP A 86 8.27 10.95 6.38
C TRP A 86 8.24 11.43 7.84
N GLU A 87 9.30 12.05 8.34
CA GLU A 87 9.39 12.57 9.70
C GLU A 87 8.28 13.59 10.00
N PHE A 88 7.96 14.47 9.03
CA PHE A 88 6.87 15.42 9.18
C PHE A 88 5.48 14.75 9.29
N LEU A 89 5.25 13.67 8.54
CA LEU A 89 3.98 12.96 8.51
C LEU A 89 3.84 11.93 9.64
N TRP A 90 4.95 11.39 10.14
CA TRP A 90 5.00 10.29 11.10
C TRP A 90 4.13 10.50 12.35
N PRO A 91 4.15 11.67 13.05
CA PRO A 91 3.31 11.90 14.22
C PRO A 91 1.79 11.83 13.95
N ARG A 92 1.39 11.94 12.68
CA ARG A 92 -0.01 11.90 12.25
C ARG A 92 -0.38 10.58 11.58
N ALA A 93 0.59 9.70 11.32
CA ALA A 93 0.38 8.44 10.64
C ALA A 93 -0.67 7.59 11.37
N LYS A 94 -1.58 7.00 10.58
CA LYS A 94 -2.62 6.08 11.04
C LYS A 94 -2.39 4.68 10.48
N ILE A 95 -1.90 4.60 9.24
CA ILE A 95 -1.59 3.35 8.56
C ILE A 95 -0.27 3.51 7.82
N VAL A 96 0.64 2.55 8.02
CA VAL A 96 1.91 2.44 7.29
C VAL A 96 1.76 1.34 6.26
N HIS A 97 2.10 1.63 5.00
CA HIS A 97 2.02 0.68 3.90
C HIS A 97 3.41 0.27 3.42
N PHE A 98 3.75 -0.99 3.70
CA PHE A 98 4.97 -1.67 3.29
C PHE A 98 4.89 -2.12 1.82
N THR A 99 5.03 -1.17 0.91
CA THR A 99 4.90 -1.33 -0.55
C THR A 99 6.15 -1.96 -1.19
N VAL A 100 7.34 -1.54 -0.76
CA VAL A 100 8.62 -1.94 -1.38
C VAL A 100 9.05 -3.35 -0.94
N ARG A 101 8.85 -3.66 0.34
CA ARG A 101 9.22 -4.95 0.95
C ARG A 101 8.18 -5.34 1.97
N LYS A 102 7.80 -6.62 1.98
CA LYS A 102 6.91 -7.13 3.04
C LYS A 102 7.65 -7.12 4.37
N PRO A 103 6.94 -6.85 5.48
CA PRO A 103 7.58 -6.81 6.78
C PRO A 103 8.04 -8.22 7.17
N ALA A 104 9.35 -8.39 7.31
CA ALA A 104 9.98 -9.60 7.80
C ALA A 104 11.26 -9.19 8.53
N PRO A 105 11.77 -10.01 9.47
CA PRO A 105 13.10 -9.79 10.04
C PRO A 105 14.12 -9.60 8.92
N PRO A 106 15.08 -8.67 9.05
CA PRO A 106 16.14 -8.50 8.06
C PRO A 106 16.85 -9.84 7.85
N ALA A 107 16.81 -10.36 6.62
CA ALA A 107 17.48 -11.61 6.24
C ALA A 107 18.65 -11.31 5.30
N GLU A 108 19.25 -12.35 4.70
CA GLU A 108 20.44 -12.27 3.83
C GLU A 108 20.31 -11.31 2.64
N TRP A 109 19.10 -10.88 2.27
CA TRP A 109 18.87 -9.87 1.24
C TRP A 109 19.19 -8.42 1.71
N CYS A 110 19.41 -8.24 3.02
CA CYS A 110 19.79 -6.98 3.66
C CYS A 110 21.32 -6.93 3.93
N VAL A 111 22.12 -7.48 3.02
CA VAL A 111 23.59 -7.46 3.11
C VAL A 111 24.10 -6.20 2.39
N GLY A 112 24.08 -5.06 3.08
CA GLY A 112 24.51 -3.76 2.55
C GLY A 112 23.71 -2.59 3.13
N SER A 113 23.60 -1.48 2.38
CA SER A 113 22.72 -0.37 2.76
C SER A 113 21.26 -0.74 2.50
N CYS A 114 20.53 -1.12 3.54
CA CYS A 114 19.07 -1.15 3.53
C CYS A 114 18.58 0.06 4.31
N PRO A 115 18.24 1.18 3.63
CA PRO A 115 17.74 2.37 4.31
C PRO A 115 16.59 2.04 5.27
N GLU A 116 15.70 1.14 4.84
CA GLU A 116 14.47 0.73 5.55
C GLU A 116 14.71 -0.24 6.71
N LYS A 117 15.95 -0.67 6.95
CA LYS A 117 16.29 -1.66 7.98
C LYS A 117 15.70 -1.32 9.34
N VAL A 118 15.86 -0.06 9.78
CA VAL A 118 15.37 0.41 11.08
C VAL A 118 13.85 0.23 11.21
N VAL A 119 13.09 0.59 10.17
CA VAL A 119 11.62 0.48 10.17
C VAL A 119 11.19 -0.99 10.13
N LEU A 120 11.91 -1.84 9.40
CA LEU A 120 11.62 -3.26 9.31
C LEU A 120 11.95 -4.01 10.60
N GLU A 121 13.05 -3.67 11.27
CA GLU A 121 13.42 -4.20 12.59
C GLU A 121 12.38 -3.81 13.63
N TRP A 122 12.04 -2.52 13.70
CA TRP A 122 10.98 -2.04 14.59
C TRP A 122 9.64 -2.77 14.35
N TYR A 123 9.23 -2.94 13.09
CA TYR A 123 8.02 -3.68 12.79
C TYR A 123 8.13 -5.15 13.24
N ALA A 124 9.27 -5.80 12.98
CA ALA A 124 9.46 -7.20 13.35
C ALA A 124 9.34 -7.40 14.87
N GLU A 125 9.81 -6.45 15.66
CA GLU A 125 9.64 -6.42 17.12
C GLU A 125 8.16 -6.24 17.50
N VAL A 126 7.50 -5.20 16.99
CA VAL A 126 6.08 -4.93 17.27
C VAL A 126 5.19 -6.11 16.85
N PHE A 127 5.49 -6.73 15.72
CA PHE A 127 4.74 -7.89 15.24
C PHE A 127 4.92 -9.10 16.15
N ARG A 128 6.14 -9.34 16.66
CA ARG A 128 6.41 -10.39 17.64
C ARG A 128 5.62 -10.16 18.94
N GLU A 129 5.65 -8.95 19.48
CA GLU A 129 4.87 -8.57 20.66
C GLU A 129 3.36 -8.78 20.44
N MET A 130 2.87 -8.45 19.24
CA MET A 130 1.47 -8.62 18.87
C MET A 130 1.08 -10.10 18.80
N LEU A 131 1.92 -10.95 18.18
CA LEU A 131 1.70 -12.40 18.17
C LEU A 131 1.68 -12.99 19.58
N GLU A 132 2.63 -12.60 20.43
CA GLU A 132 2.70 -13.04 21.83
C GLU A 132 1.47 -12.61 22.63
N LYS A 133 1.07 -11.33 22.52
CA LYS A 133 -0.07 -10.77 23.24
C LYS A 133 -1.40 -11.45 22.90
N TYR A 134 -1.62 -11.77 21.63
CA TYR A 134 -2.89 -12.35 21.17
C TYR A 134 -2.84 -13.87 21.00
N GLY A 135 -1.70 -14.52 21.29
CA GLY A 135 -1.53 -15.97 21.17
C GLY A 135 -1.61 -16.49 19.73
N TYR A 136 -1.32 -15.65 18.73
CA TYR A 136 -1.34 -16.05 17.33
C TYR A 136 -0.11 -16.88 16.98
N GLN A 137 -0.34 -18.02 16.32
CA GLN A 137 0.73 -18.88 15.82
C GLN A 137 0.93 -18.65 14.32
N ILE A 138 2.20 -18.54 13.90
CA ILE A 138 2.55 -18.54 12.48
C ILE A 138 2.38 -19.97 11.96
N LEU A 139 1.31 -20.20 11.20
CA LEU A 139 1.10 -21.49 10.55
C LEU A 139 1.98 -21.57 9.30
N PRO A 140 2.64 -22.71 9.04
CA PRO A 140 3.33 -22.93 7.78
C PRO A 140 2.31 -22.85 6.63
N LEU A 141 2.70 -22.19 5.53
CA LEU A 141 1.92 -22.19 4.29
C LEU A 141 1.79 -23.64 3.83
N ARG A 142 0.58 -24.21 3.97
CA ARG A 142 0.25 -25.50 3.36
C ARG A 142 0.07 -25.27 1.87
N LEU A 143 1.13 -25.50 1.11
CA LEU A 143 1.04 -25.63 -0.34
C LEU A 143 0.33 -26.97 -0.60
N HIS A 144 -0.94 -26.89 -0.97
CA HIS A 144 -1.72 -28.00 -1.50
C HIS A 144 -1.60 -28.04 -3.02
#